data_AF-A0A6A8ALH6-F1
#
_entry.id   AF-A0A6A8ALH6-F1
#
_cell.length_a   1.000
_cell.length_b   1.000
_cell.length_c   1.000
_cell.angle_alpha   90.00
_cell.angle_beta   90.00
_cell.angle_gamma   90.00
#
_symmetry.space_group_name_H-M   'P 1'
#
loop_
_entity.id
_entity.type
_entity.pdbx_description
1 polymer ?
#
loop_
_entity_poly.entity_id
_entity_poly.type
_entity_poly.pdbx_seq_one_letter_code
_entity_poly.pdbx_strand_id
1 'polypeptide(L)'
;MVYILEQVIALSEKVNLVKDDFDVLASESRIEILKRLDSRRKTVTELSRELNLTKSTVHKHLEKLTNAGLVEKKENARKRVYYELTKKSKALLHPHELTKIVILLSSSVLSFIGGIIEVYRFVKSISLPEEIPPPMGGVIYEPEHIIIGIILISFAVLFLYAAFRIHLRRARKG
;
A
#
# COMPACT_ATOMS: atom_id res chain seq x y z
N MET A 1 -30.42 9.10 -4.01
CA MET A 1 -29.88 10.18 -4.87
C MET A 1 -28.89 11.06 -4.12
N VAL A 2 -29.22 11.59 -2.94
CA VAL A 2 -28.32 12.42 -2.10
C VAL A 2 -27.00 11.70 -1.72
N TYR A 3 -27.09 10.42 -1.33
CA TYR A 3 -25.91 9.62 -0.94
C TYR A 3 -24.90 9.42 -2.08
N ILE A 4 -25.39 9.23 -3.30
CA ILE A 4 -24.54 9.07 -4.49
C ILE A 4 -23.86 10.40 -4.83
N LEU A 5 -24.57 11.52 -4.67
CA LEU A 5 -24.00 12.84 -4.93
C LEU A 5 -22.89 13.19 -3.94
N GLU A 6 -23.07 12.91 -2.64
CA GLU A 6 -22.00 13.07 -1.65
C GLU A 6 -20.79 12.20 -1.96
N GLN A 7 -21.01 10.94 -2.37
CA GLN A 7 -19.93 10.01 -2.67
C GLN A 7 -19.14 10.43 -3.92
N VAL A 8 -19.81 10.98 -4.93
CA VAL A 8 -19.17 11.53 -6.15
C VAL A 8 -18.40 12.81 -5.85
N ILE A 9 -18.94 13.71 -5.01
CA ILE A 9 -18.25 14.93 -4.57
C ILE A 9 -16.99 14.57 -3.78
N ALA A 10 -17.10 13.67 -2.80
CA ALA A 10 -15.96 13.21 -2.00
C ALA A 10 -14.87 12.52 -2.86
N LEU A 11 -15.28 11.78 -3.89
CA LEU A 11 -14.34 11.16 -4.83
C LEU A 11 -13.63 12.21 -5.69
N SER A 12 -14.37 13.20 -6.21
CA SER A 12 -13.79 14.26 -7.03
C SER A 12 -12.83 15.15 -6.23
N GLU A 13 -13.16 15.46 -4.97
CA GLU A 13 -12.30 16.21 -4.07
C GLU A 13 -11.00 15.43 -3.79
N LYS A 14 -11.12 14.13 -3.50
CA LYS A 14 -9.96 13.25 -3.29
C LYS A 14 -9.06 13.17 -4.53
N VAL A 15 -9.63 13.11 -5.73
CA VAL A 15 -8.86 13.11 -6.98
C VAL A 15 -8.14 14.44 -7.21
N ASN A 16 -8.78 15.57 -6.93
CA ASN A 16 -8.14 16.88 -7.07
C ASN A 16 -7.02 17.10 -6.05
N LEU A 17 -7.22 16.73 -4.79
CA LEU A 17 -6.16 16.78 -3.77
C LEU A 17 -4.92 15.97 -4.17
N VAL A 18 -5.12 14.80 -4.78
CA VAL A 18 -4.03 13.97 -5.29
C VAL A 18 -3.31 14.67 -6.46
N LYS A 19 -4.02 15.33 -7.37
CA LYS A 19 -3.42 16.09 -8.48
C LYS A 19 -2.57 17.27 -7.98
N ASP A 20 -3.05 18.00 -6.98
CA ASP A 20 -2.32 19.13 -6.39
C ASP A 20 -1.01 18.66 -5.74
N ASP A 21 -1.02 17.50 -5.08
CA ASP A 21 0.21 16.87 -4.57
C ASP A 21 1.18 16.54 -5.70
N PHE A 22 0.71 16.02 -6.84
CA PHE A 22 1.55 15.70 -8.00
C PHE A 22 2.16 16.95 -8.64
N ASP A 23 1.43 18.06 -8.73
CA ASP A 23 1.96 19.31 -9.26
C ASP A 23 3.04 19.91 -8.34
N VAL A 24 2.85 19.77 -7.02
CA VAL A 24 3.91 20.08 -6.05
C VAL A 24 5.09 19.11 -6.20
N LEU A 25 4.89 17.85 -6.53
CA LEU A 25 5.99 16.91 -6.78
C LEU A 25 6.70 17.13 -8.13
N ALA A 26 6.12 17.85 -9.10
CA ALA A 26 6.66 17.99 -10.45
C ALA A 26 8.02 18.74 -10.56
N SER A 27 8.49 19.37 -9.47
CA SER A 27 9.79 20.06 -9.48
C SER A 27 10.90 19.14 -9.02
N GLU A 28 11.94 19.02 -9.85
CA GLU A 28 13.15 18.24 -9.55
C GLU A 28 13.77 18.62 -8.20
N SER A 29 13.90 19.93 -7.90
CA SER A 29 14.47 20.39 -6.63
C SER A 29 13.62 19.97 -5.42
N ARG A 30 12.29 19.89 -5.56
CA ARG A 30 11.40 19.46 -4.47
C ARG A 30 11.48 17.94 -4.27
N ILE A 31 11.54 17.16 -5.36
CA ILE A 31 11.80 15.72 -5.29
C ILE A 31 13.13 15.45 -4.59
N GLU A 32 14.17 16.20 -4.95
CA GLU A 32 15.49 15.99 -4.38
C GLU A 32 15.51 16.36 -2.89
N ILE A 33 14.84 17.44 -2.46
CA ILE A 33 14.63 17.74 -1.03
C ILE A 33 13.95 16.56 -0.32
N LEU A 34 12.88 16.01 -0.89
CA LEU A 34 12.17 14.87 -0.30
C LEU A 34 13.08 13.63 -0.16
N LYS A 35 13.87 13.31 -1.18
CA LYS A 35 14.86 12.21 -1.13
C LYS A 35 15.90 12.42 -0.03
N ARG A 36 16.41 13.65 0.14
CA ARG A 36 17.36 13.96 1.23
C ARG A 36 16.71 13.81 2.61
N LEU A 37 15.45 14.24 2.75
CA LEU A 37 14.69 14.12 4.00
C LEU A 37 14.26 12.69 4.33
N ASP A 38 14.17 11.82 3.34
CA ASP A 38 13.86 10.40 3.52
C ASP A 38 14.95 9.66 4.30
N SER A 39 16.22 10.03 4.08
CA SER A 39 17.35 9.47 4.83
C SER A 39 17.35 9.84 6.31
N ARG A 40 17.05 11.12 6.63
CA ARG A 40 16.94 11.66 7.99
C ARG A 40 16.35 13.07 7.94
N ARG A 41 15.84 13.55 9.07
CA ARG A 41 15.50 14.97 9.27
C ARG A 41 16.71 15.89 9.05
N LYS A 42 16.49 17.03 8.39
CA LYS A 42 17.53 18.03 8.06
C LYS A 42 17.03 19.45 8.26
N THR A 43 17.96 20.36 8.51
CA THR A 43 17.71 21.80 8.57
C THR A 43 17.82 22.45 7.18
N VAL A 44 17.31 23.67 7.04
CA VAL A 44 17.45 24.48 5.81
C VAL A 44 18.93 24.64 5.42
N THR A 45 19.82 24.84 6.39
CA THR A 45 21.26 25.01 6.14
C THR A 45 21.90 23.73 5.61
N GLU A 46 21.50 22.56 6.11
CA GLU A 46 21.99 21.27 5.60
C GLU A 46 21.50 21.03 4.17
N LEU A 47 20.19 21.21 3.91
CA LEU A 47 19.61 21.05 2.58
C LEU A 47 20.21 22.04 1.56
N SER A 48 20.44 23.28 1.95
CA SER A 48 21.09 24.30 1.12
C SER A 48 22.49 23.87 0.68
N ARG A 49 23.28 23.31 1.60
CA ARG A 49 24.63 22.80 1.31
C ARG A 49 24.61 21.54 0.45
N GLU A 50 23.72 20.59 0.74
CA GLU A 50 23.66 19.31 0.01
C GLU A 50 23.14 19.47 -1.43
N LEU A 51 22.25 20.44 -1.66
CA LEU A 51 21.59 20.66 -2.95
C LEU A 51 22.22 21.78 -3.77
N ASN A 52 23.24 22.47 -3.25
CA ASN A 52 23.83 23.67 -3.85
C ASN A 52 22.78 24.75 -4.19
N LEU A 53 21.80 24.93 -3.30
CA LEU A 53 20.73 25.94 -3.42
C LEU A 53 20.88 27.01 -2.35
N THR A 54 20.41 28.23 -2.63
CA THR A 54 20.36 29.28 -1.60
C THR A 54 19.38 28.91 -0.49
N LYS A 55 19.62 29.37 0.74
CA LYS A 55 18.70 29.13 1.87
C LYS A 55 17.29 29.68 1.60
N SER A 56 17.18 30.80 0.89
CA SER A 56 15.90 31.38 0.47
C SER A 56 15.13 30.44 -0.47
N THR A 57 15.81 29.91 -1.48
CA THR A 57 15.23 28.94 -2.42
C THR A 57 14.75 27.67 -1.71
N VAL A 58 15.58 27.12 -0.81
CA VAL A 58 15.21 25.95 -0.01
C VAL A 58 14.00 26.24 0.89
N HIS A 59 13.96 27.41 1.53
CA HIS A 59 12.81 27.82 2.35
C HIS A 59 11.52 27.88 1.52
N LYS A 60 11.56 28.47 0.33
CA LYS A 60 10.41 28.54 -0.59
C LYS A 60 9.93 27.15 -1.02
N HIS A 61 10.84 26.23 -1.29
CA HIS A 61 10.48 24.84 -1.61
C HIS A 61 9.86 24.11 -0.42
N LEU A 62 10.46 24.24 0.77
CA LEU A 62 9.95 23.63 2.00
C LEU A 62 8.58 24.18 2.39
N GLU A 63 8.34 25.47 2.21
CA GLU A 63 7.04 26.09 2.45
C GLU A 63 5.95 25.47 1.56
N LYS A 64 6.22 25.33 0.25
CA LYS A 64 5.29 24.63 -0.66
C LYS A 64 5.06 23.18 -0.25
N LEU A 65 6.12 22.46 0.11
CA LEU A 65 6.04 21.06 0.57
C LEU A 65 5.28 20.92 1.89
N THR A 66 5.41 21.90 2.79
CA THR A 66 4.67 21.95 4.06
C THR A 66 3.20 22.27 3.82
N ASN A 67 2.89 23.21 2.94
CA ASN A 67 1.50 23.54 2.58
C ASN A 67 0.78 22.37 1.92
N ALA A 68 1.50 21.54 1.15
CA ALA A 68 0.98 20.28 0.58
C ALA A 68 0.90 19.12 1.60
N GLY A 69 1.34 19.32 2.84
CA GLY A 69 1.37 18.29 3.88
C GLY A 69 2.38 17.16 3.61
N LEU A 70 3.39 17.40 2.77
CA LEU A 70 4.44 16.43 2.44
C LEU A 70 5.61 16.48 3.43
N VAL A 71 5.86 17.64 4.04
CA VAL A 71 6.95 17.86 5.00
C VAL A 71 6.44 18.59 6.23
N GLU A 72 6.87 18.18 7.41
CA GLU A 72 6.56 18.87 8.68
C GLU A 72 7.81 19.50 9.33
N LYS A 73 7.59 20.55 10.12
CA LYS A 73 8.63 21.25 10.89
C LYS A 73 8.66 20.69 12.31
N LYS A 74 9.85 20.34 12.80
CA LYS A 74 10.11 19.95 14.19
C LYS A 74 11.15 20.89 14.80
N GLU A 75 10.73 21.60 15.84
CA GLU A 75 11.66 22.40 16.63
C GLU A 75 12.25 21.54 17.75
N ASN A 76 13.57 21.61 17.90
CA ASN A 76 14.28 20.91 18.96
C ASN A 76 14.56 21.85 20.14
N ALA A 77 14.95 21.32 21.31
CA ALA A 77 15.19 22.08 22.53
C ALA A 77 16.14 23.29 22.40
N ARG A 78 17.01 23.29 21.37
CA ARG A 78 17.93 24.40 21.05
C ARG A 78 17.36 25.41 20.05
N LYS A 79 16.04 25.51 19.89
CA LYS A 79 15.33 26.35 18.89
C LYS A 79 15.81 26.13 17.44
N ARG A 80 16.28 24.91 17.13
CA ARG A 80 16.69 24.54 15.78
C ARG A 80 15.52 23.87 15.08
N VAL A 81 15.12 24.41 13.94
CA VAL A 81 14.05 23.87 13.10
C VAL A 81 14.61 22.83 12.15
N TYR A 82 14.11 21.60 12.29
CA TYR A 82 14.33 20.49 11.39
C TYR A 82 13.08 20.25 10.56
N TYR A 83 13.28 19.75 9.35
CA TYR A 83 12.23 19.31 8.45
C TYR A 83 12.30 17.80 8.32
N GLU A 84 11.15 17.15 8.27
CA GLU A 84 11.03 15.71 8.09
C GLU A 84 9.82 15.34 7.23
N LEU A 85 9.87 14.19 6.58
CA LEU A 85 8.77 13.70 5.75
C LEU A 85 7.58 13.32 6.61
N THR A 86 6.38 13.73 6.19
CA THR A 86 5.14 13.25 6.78
C THR A 86 4.89 11.78 6.42
N LYS A 87 4.01 11.11 7.17
CA LYS A 87 3.57 9.73 6.85
C LYS A 87 3.03 9.61 5.42
N LYS A 88 2.30 10.63 4.96
CA LYS A 88 1.76 10.75 3.59
C LYS A 88 2.88 10.73 2.55
N SER A 89 3.88 11.61 2.70
CA SER A 89 5.02 11.68 1.78
C SER A 89 5.84 10.39 1.76
N LYS A 90 6.08 9.75 2.91
CA LYS A 90 6.81 8.48 2.97
C LYS A 90 6.11 7.37 2.17
N ALA A 91 4.78 7.32 2.23
CA ALA A 91 3.98 6.38 1.43
C ALA A 91 4.05 6.68 -0.07
N LEU A 92 4.12 7.96 -0.46
CA LEU A 92 4.26 8.37 -1.86
C LEU A 92 5.65 8.10 -2.44
N LEU A 93 6.72 8.23 -1.65
CA LEU A 93 8.10 7.97 -2.09
C LEU A 93 8.44 6.48 -2.15
N HIS A 94 7.80 5.66 -1.32
CA HIS A 94 7.97 4.21 -1.28
C HIS A 94 6.69 3.44 -1.65
N PRO A 95 6.15 3.63 -2.88
CA PRO A 95 4.90 2.97 -3.28
C PRO A 95 5.08 1.45 -3.33
N HIS A 96 6.27 0.96 -3.73
CA HIS A 96 6.54 -0.48 -3.92
C HIS A 96 6.34 -1.31 -2.64
N GLU A 97 6.62 -0.73 -1.47
CA GLU A 97 6.53 -1.43 -0.19
C GLU A 97 5.07 -1.71 0.20
N LEU A 98 4.14 -0.81 -0.11
CA LEU A 98 2.71 -1.02 0.15
C LEU A 98 2.06 -1.86 -0.95
N THR A 99 2.41 -1.60 -2.22
CA THR A 99 1.87 -2.35 -3.37
C THR A 99 2.18 -3.85 -3.25
N LYS A 100 3.39 -4.23 -2.83
CA LYS A 100 3.76 -5.63 -2.64
C LYS A 100 2.89 -6.33 -1.57
N ILE A 101 2.60 -5.66 -0.45
CA ILE A 101 1.76 -6.22 0.62
C ILE A 101 0.32 -6.37 0.13
N VAL A 102 -0.22 -5.36 -0.55
CA VAL A 102 -1.61 -5.39 -1.05
C VAL A 102 -1.80 -6.48 -2.09
N ILE A 103 -0.85 -6.67 -3.02
CA ILE A 103 -0.89 -7.74 -4.02
C ILE A 103 -0.87 -9.12 -3.34
N LEU A 104 0.02 -9.33 -2.37
CA LEU A 104 0.11 -10.59 -1.62
C LEU A 104 -1.15 -10.90 -0.81
N LEU A 105 -1.76 -9.89 -0.20
CA LEU A 105 -3.01 -10.05 0.54
C LEU A 105 -4.16 -10.40 -0.42
N SER A 106 -4.22 -9.72 -1.56
CA SER A 106 -5.25 -9.94 -2.57
C SER A 106 -5.17 -11.36 -3.16
N SER A 107 -3.97 -11.86 -3.47
CA SER A 107 -3.79 -13.23 -3.97
C SER A 107 -4.13 -14.29 -2.92
N SER A 108 -3.81 -14.03 -1.64
CA SER A 108 -4.19 -14.91 -0.53
C SER A 108 -5.72 -15.05 -0.38
N VAL A 109 -6.44 -13.93 -0.46
CA VAL A 109 -7.93 -13.93 -0.41
C VAL A 109 -8.52 -14.72 -1.58
N LEU A 110 -7.99 -14.54 -2.79
CA LEU A 110 -8.45 -15.29 -3.98
C LEU A 110 -8.19 -16.80 -3.84
N SER A 111 -7.00 -17.20 -3.41
CA SER A 111 -6.69 -18.62 -3.14
C SER A 111 -7.59 -19.21 -2.06
N PHE A 112 -7.89 -18.45 -1.00
CA PHE A 112 -8.75 -18.90 0.08
C PHE A 112 -10.19 -19.11 -0.37
N ILE A 113 -10.76 -18.16 -1.12
CA ILE A 113 -12.10 -18.28 -1.70
C ILE A 113 -12.16 -19.50 -2.64
N GLY A 114 -11.17 -19.66 -3.52
CA GLY A 114 -11.07 -20.82 -4.41
C GLY A 114 -11.02 -22.14 -3.65
N GLY A 115 -10.22 -22.22 -2.58
CA GLY A 115 -10.14 -23.39 -1.71
C GLY A 115 -11.47 -23.72 -1.03
N ILE A 116 -12.21 -22.72 -0.52
CA ILE A 116 -13.53 -22.93 0.09
C ILE A 116 -14.52 -23.49 -0.94
N ILE A 117 -14.51 -22.97 -2.17
CA ILE A 117 -15.41 -23.44 -3.24
C ILE A 117 -15.14 -24.92 -3.56
N GLU A 118 -13.88 -25.30 -3.74
CA GLU A 118 -13.51 -26.70 -4.02
C GLU A 118 -13.92 -27.65 -2.88
N VAL A 119 -13.66 -27.26 -1.62
CA VAL A 119 -14.06 -28.05 -0.45
C VAL A 119 -15.58 -28.18 -0.37
N TYR A 120 -16.33 -27.09 -0.62
CA TYR A 120 -17.79 -27.13 -0.62
C TYR A 120 -18.34 -28.08 -1.70
N ARG A 121 -17.77 -28.04 -2.92
CA ARG A 121 -18.17 -28.95 -4.00
C ARG A 121 -17.91 -30.41 -3.62
N PHE A 122 -16.78 -30.70 -2.98
CA PHE A 122 -16.43 -32.04 -2.51
C PHE A 122 -17.33 -32.55 -1.38
N VAL A 123 -17.62 -31.72 -0.36
CA VAL A 123 -18.53 -32.13 0.73
C VAL A 123 -19.94 -32.40 0.20
N LYS A 124 -20.39 -31.59 -0.77
CA LYS A 124 -21.68 -31.80 -1.44
C LYS A 124 -21.70 -33.11 -2.25
N SER A 125 -20.60 -33.48 -2.92
CA SER A 125 -20.54 -34.73 -3.69
C SER A 125 -20.54 -35.98 -2.81
N ILE A 126 -20.03 -35.91 -1.57
CA ILE A 126 -20.11 -37.03 -0.61
C ILE A 126 -21.50 -37.14 0.03
N SER A 127 -22.15 -36.01 0.33
CA SER A 127 -23.35 -35.99 1.19
C SER A 127 -24.68 -36.18 0.43
N LEU A 128 -24.68 -35.98 -0.89
CA LEU A 128 -25.84 -36.19 -1.74
C LEU A 128 -25.46 -37.16 -2.86
N PRO A 129 -25.71 -38.47 -2.71
CA PRO A 129 -25.69 -39.39 -3.84
C PRO A 129 -26.72 -38.86 -4.84
N GLU A 130 -26.26 -38.46 -6.01
CA GLU A 130 -27.13 -38.01 -7.09
C GLU A 130 -28.01 -39.21 -7.49
N GLU A 131 -29.29 -39.23 -7.08
CA GLU A 131 -30.31 -40.15 -7.63
C GLU A 131 -30.64 -39.83 -9.10
N ILE A 132 -30.04 -38.79 -9.67
CA ILE A 132 -30.21 -38.41 -11.07
C ILE A 132 -28.81 -38.39 -11.72
N PRO A 133 -28.47 -39.35 -12.60
CA PRO A 133 -27.22 -39.29 -13.33
C PRO A 133 -27.20 -38.01 -14.19
N PRO A 134 -26.13 -37.22 -14.14
CA PRO A 134 -26.05 -35.96 -14.88
C PRO A 134 -26.12 -36.25 -16.38
N PRO A 135 -27.03 -35.61 -17.14
CA PRO A 135 -27.06 -35.77 -18.59
C PRO A 135 -25.80 -35.12 -19.16
N MET A 136 -24.85 -35.97 -19.57
CA MET A 136 -23.61 -35.64 -20.28
C MET A 136 -22.79 -34.49 -19.65
N GLY A 137 -21.92 -34.83 -18.71
CA GLY A 137 -20.91 -33.90 -18.20
C GLY A 137 -20.68 -33.94 -16.68
N GLY A 138 -21.11 -35.00 -16.00
CA GLY A 138 -20.79 -35.21 -14.59
C GLY A 138 -19.28 -35.31 -14.40
N VAL A 139 -18.69 -34.29 -13.80
CA VAL A 139 -17.29 -34.32 -13.37
C VAL A 139 -17.18 -35.35 -12.26
N ILE A 140 -16.59 -36.50 -12.56
CA ILE A 140 -16.21 -37.50 -11.57
C ILE A 140 -15.16 -36.82 -10.68
N TYR A 141 -15.52 -36.56 -9.42
CA TYR A 141 -14.61 -35.91 -8.47
C TYR A 141 -13.62 -36.94 -7.95
N GLU A 142 -12.52 -37.10 -8.69
CA GLU A 142 -11.38 -37.92 -8.28
C GLU A 142 -10.73 -37.34 -7.00
N PRO A 143 -10.11 -38.18 -6.13
CA PRO A 143 -9.48 -37.76 -4.86
C PRO A 143 -8.44 -36.63 -5.00
N GLU A 144 -7.99 -36.35 -6.22
CA GLU A 144 -7.02 -35.33 -6.61
C GLU A 144 -7.47 -33.90 -6.22
N HIS A 145 -8.78 -33.64 -6.17
CA HIS A 145 -9.31 -32.32 -5.85
C HIS A 145 -9.11 -31.90 -4.38
N ILE A 146 -9.05 -32.86 -3.45
CA ILE A 146 -8.76 -32.59 -2.03
C ILE A 146 -7.31 -32.12 -1.87
N ILE A 147 -6.40 -32.75 -2.61
CA ILE A 147 -4.96 -32.42 -2.58
C ILE A 147 -4.75 -30.99 -3.10
N ILE A 148 -5.46 -30.60 -4.16
CA ILE A 148 -5.43 -29.23 -4.71
C ILE A 148 -5.91 -28.21 -3.67
N GLY A 149 -7.00 -28.51 -2.94
CA GLY A 149 -7.51 -27.65 -1.87
C GLY A 149 -6.51 -27.43 -0.73
N ILE A 150 -5.84 -28.50 -0.27
CA ILE A 150 -4.83 -28.44 0.80
C ILE A 150 -3.60 -27.64 0.34
N ILE A 151 -3.17 -27.81 -0.92
CA ILE A 151 -2.06 -27.06 -1.51
C ILE A 151 -2.39 -25.56 -1.55
N LEU A 152 -3.59 -25.18 -1.98
CA LEU A 152 -4.04 -23.78 -2.04
C LEU A 152 -4.07 -23.13 -0.65
N ILE A 153 -4.57 -23.82 0.37
CA ILE A 153 -4.58 -23.33 1.76
C ILE A 153 -3.15 -23.16 2.29
N SER A 154 -2.26 -24.12 2.00
CA SER A 154 -0.85 -24.06 2.41
C SER A 154 -0.12 -22.87 1.78
N PHE A 155 -0.36 -22.58 0.49
CA PHE A 155 0.16 -21.38 -0.17
C PHE A 155 -0.40 -20.08 0.43
N ALA A 156 -1.69 -20.04 0.78
CA ALA A 156 -2.30 -18.87 1.42
C ALA A 156 -1.65 -18.56 2.78
N VAL A 157 -1.38 -19.58 3.60
CA VAL A 157 -0.69 -19.44 4.90
C VAL A 157 0.77 -18.99 4.71
N LEU A 158 1.47 -19.55 3.72
CA LEU A 158 2.85 -19.15 3.39
C LEU A 158 2.92 -17.66 2.99
N PHE A 159 1.99 -17.19 2.14
CA PHE A 159 1.94 -15.79 1.75
C PHE A 159 1.57 -14.85 2.90
N LEU A 160 0.65 -15.26 3.78
CA LEU A 160 0.31 -14.53 4.99
C LEU A 160 1.54 -14.41 5.92
N TYR A 161 2.28 -15.51 6.10
CA TYR A 161 3.52 -15.53 6.89
C TYR A 161 4.59 -14.63 6.29
N ALA A 162 4.79 -14.65 4.97
CA ALA A 162 5.72 -13.78 4.28
C ALA A 162 5.35 -12.28 4.46
N ALA A 163 4.07 -11.94 4.34
CA ALA A 163 3.57 -10.58 4.57
C ALA A 163 3.81 -10.13 6.02
N PHE A 164 3.53 -11.00 7.00
CA PHE A 164 3.80 -10.74 8.42
C PHE A 164 5.29 -10.56 8.72
N ARG A 165 6.16 -11.40 8.14
CA ARG A 165 7.62 -11.29 8.28
C ARG A 165 8.19 -9.99 7.69
N ILE A 166 7.62 -9.51 6.59
CA ILE A 166 7.98 -8.20 6.01
C ILE A 166 7.54 -7.07 6.95
N HIS A 167 6.34 -7.16 7.54
CA HIS A 167 5.84 -6.18 8.50
C HIS A 167 6.75 -6.06 9.73
N LEU A 168 7.21 -7.19 10.30
CA LEU A 168 8.13 -7.18 11.44
C LEU A 168 9.50 -6.54 11.14
N ARG A 169 9.99 -6.62 9.89
CA ARG A 169 11.25 -5.97 9.51
C ARG A 169 11.15 -4.45 9.48
N ARG A 170 9.94 -3.88 9.28
CA ARG A 170 9.71 -2.44 9.32
C ARG A 170 9.71 -1.88 10.75
N ALA A 171 9.22 -2.65 11.72
CA ALA A 171 9.21 -2.25 13.13
C ALA A 171 10.62 -2.11 13.75
N ARG A 172 11.64 -2.73 13.13
CA ARG A 172 13.03 -2.72 13.63
C ARG A 172 13.90 -1.59 13.07
N LYS A 173 13.40 -0.82 12.08
CA LYS A 173 14.09 0.31 11.46
C LYS A 173 13.51 1.69 11.83
N GLY A 174 12.53 1.71 12.75
CA GLY A 174 11.93 2.93 13.29
C GLY A 174 12.66 3.42 14.53
#